data_AF-A0A023DIU0-F1
#
_entry.id   AF-A0A023DIU0-F1
#
_cell.length_a   1.000
_cell.length_b   1.000
_cell.length_c   1.000
_cell.angle_alpha   90.00
_cell.angle_beta   90.00
_cell.angle_gamma   90.00
#
_symmetry.space_group_name_H-M   'P 1'
#
loop_
_entity.id
_entity.type
_entity.pdbx_description
1 polymer ?
#
loop_
_entity_poly.entity_id
_entity_poly.type
_entity_poly.pdbx_seq_one_letter_code
_entity_poly.pdbx_strand_id
1 'polypeptide(L)' 'MDNLKLLLVQPIHADGTDVGTQVICADRIGAGHGETVIVSRGSSARILISKDSPVDAVVVGIVDSFEYRK' A
#
# COMPACT_ATOMS: atom_id res chain seq x y z
N MET A 1 14.11 -10.45 -6.38
CA MET A 1 12.89 -9.69 -6.02
C MET A 1 11.74 -10.69 -6.02
N ASP A 2 11.98 -11.84 -5.40
CA ASP A 2 11.32 -13.06 -5.86
C ASP A 2 10.19 -13.36 -4.86
N ASN A 3 9.00 -13.63 -5.40
CA ASN A 3 7.74 -13.86 -4.68
C ASN A 3 7.09 -12.63 -4.00
N LEU A 4 7.22 -11.42 -4.57
CA LEU A 4 6.36 -10.30 -4.17
C LEU A 4 4.99 -10.42 -4.85
N LYS A 5 3.92 -10.42 -4.04
CA LYS A 5 2.57 -10.23 -4.56
C LYS A 5 2.42 -8.77 -4.97
N LEU A 6 1.77 -8.51 -6.11
CA LEU A 6 1.48 -7.15 -6.55
C LEU A 6 -0.03 -6.91 -6.45
N LEU A 7 -0.40 -5.79 -5.84
CA LEU A 7 -1.78 -5.39 -5.62
C LEU A 7 -2.06 -4.07 -6.32
N LEU A 8 -3.20 -3.98 -7.01
CA LEU A 8 -3.75 -2.70 -7.45
C LEU A 8 -4.45 -2.05 -6.26
N VAL A 9 -3.98 -0.88 -5.85
CA VAL A 9 -4.48 -0.14 -4.69
C VAL A 9 -5.05 1.20 -5.15
N GLN A 10 -6.29 1.47 -4.76
CA GLN A 10 -6.97 2.75 -4.96
C GLN A 10 -6.77 3.59 -3.67
N PRO A 11 -6.10 4.75 -3.73
CA PRO A 11 -6.09 5.65 -2.59
C PRO A 11 -7.50 6.14 -2.26
N ILE A 12 -7.78 6.29 -0.97
CA ILE A 12 -9.08 6.73 -0.46
C ILE A 12 -8.93 7.95 0.45
N HIS A 13 -9.96 8.79 0.49
CA HIS A 13 -10.17 9.77 1.53
C HIS A 13 -10.62 9.08 2.83
N ALA A 14 -10.61 9.84 3.94
CA ALA A 14 -11.03 9.32 5.24
C ALA A 14 -12.53 8.97 5.30
N ASP A 15 -13.34 9.47 4.37
CA ASP A 15 -14.75 9.07 4.21
C ASP A 15 -14.94 7.83 3.32
N GLY A 16 -13.84 7.21 2.89
CA GLY A 16 -13.84 6.01 2.03
C GLY A 16 -14.03 6.28 0.55
N THR A 17 -14.17 7.54 0.12
CA THR A 17 -14.28 7.87 -1.30
C THR A 17 -12.92 7.79 -2.01
N ASP A 18 -12.93 7.30 -3.24
CA ASP A 18 -11.73 7.16 -4.06
C ASP A 18 -11.07 8.51 -4.37
N VAL A 19 -9.75 8.57 -4.34
CA VAL A 19 -8.96 9.76 -4.70
C VAL A 19 -7.73 9.43 -5.52
N GLY A 20 -7.43 10.30 -6.49
CA GLY A 20 -6.21 10.22 -7.28
C GLY A 20 -6.16 8.97 -8.17
N THR A 21 -4.95 8.56 -8.53
CA THR A 21 -4.72 7.43 -9.44
C THR A 21 -4.37 6.17 -8.66
N GLN A 22 -4.89 5.05 -9.15
CA GLN A 22 -4.54 3.72 -8.67
C GLN A 22 -3.03 3.48 -8.81
N VAL A 23 -2.47 2.73 -7.86
CA VAL A 23 -1.05 2.37 -7.84
C VAL A 23 -0.86 0.88 -7.69
N ILE A 24 0.19 0.35 -8.31
CA ILE A 24 0.63 -1.01 -8.03
C ILE A 24 1.54 -0.97 -6.79
N CYS A 25 1.19 -1.74 -5.78
CA CYS A 25 1.97 -1.89 -4.56
C CYS A 25 2.52 -3.30 -4.45
N ALA A 26 3.79 -3.41 -4.07
CA ALA A 26 4.31 -4.70 -3.61
C ALA A 26 3.72 -5.05 -2.24
N ASP A 27 3.39 -6.31 -2.04
CA ASP A 27 2.82 -6.82 -0.80
C ASP A 27 3.64 -8.01 -0.29
N ARG A 28 4.01 -7.92 0.98
CA ARG A 28 4.66 -9.00 1.77
C ARG A 28 3.87 -9.38 3.02
N ILE A 29 2.75 -8.70 3.27
CA ILE A 29 1.92 -8.90 4.45
C ILE A 29 0.81 -9.90 4.15
N GLY A 30 0.39 -9.99 2.89
CA GLY A 30 -0.63 -10.93 2.44
C GLY A 30 -2.02 -10.29 2.36
N ALA A 31 -2.08 -9.00 2.03
CA ALA A 31 -3.33 -8.28 1.89
C ALA A 31 -4.21 -8.89 0.78
N GLY A 32 -5.50 -8.99 1.09
CA GLY A 32 -6.56 -9.51 0.25
C GLY A 32 -7.28 -8.44 -0.57
N HIS A 33 -8.17 -8.90 -1.44
CA HIS A 33 -9.08 -7.99 -2.13
C HIS A 33 -10.09 -7.40 -1.14
N GLY A 34 -10.32 -6.08 -1.23
CA GLY A 34 -11.28 -5.37 -0.39
C GLY A 34 -10.74 -4.91 0.97
N GLU A 35 -9.50 -5.26 1.31
CA GLU A 35 -8.86 -4.78 2.54
C GLU A 35 -8.33 -3.35 2.39
N THR A 36 -8.52 -2.54 3.42
CA THR A 36 -7.89 -1.22 3.52
C THR A 36 -6.47 -1.41 4.01
N VAL A 37 -5.50 -0.81 3.31
CA VAL A 37 -4.07 -0.98 3.59
C VAL A 37 -3.36 0.35 3.77
N ILE A 38 -2.25 0.32 4.50
CA ILE A 38 -1.31 1.43 4.60
C ILE A 38 -0.20 1.22 3.57
N VAL A 39 0.07 2.25 2.77
CA VAL A 39 1.09 2.20 1.71
C VAL A 39 2.22 3.17 2.04
N SER A 40 3.45 2.66 2.03
CA SER A 40 4.67 3.49 2.02
C SER A 40 5.12 3.70 0.58
N ARG A 41 5.60 4.91 0.24
CA ARG A 41 6.02 5.28 -1.12
C ARG A 41 7.43 5.86 -1.19
N GLY A 42 8.02 5.88 -2.38
CA GLY A 42 9.30 6.49 -2.68
C GLY A 42 10.49 5.75 -2.06
N SER A 43 11.46 6.50 -1.54
CA SER A 43 12.67 5.92 -0.92
C SER A 43 12.37 5.03 0.29
N SER A 44 11.33 5.37 1.05
CA SER A 44 10.88 4.56 2.20
C SER A 44 10.39 3.17 1.78
N ALA A 45 9.69 3.08 0.63
CA ALA A 45 9.27 1.79 0.08
C ALA A 45 10.47 0.92 -0.32
N ARG A 46 11.50 1.52 -0.93
CA ARG A 46 12.74 0.81 -1.29
C ARG A 46 13.41 0.21 -0.06
N ILE A 47 13.61 0.99 1.01
CA ILE A 47 14.28 0.52 2.23
C ILE A 47 13.61 -0.73 2.82
N LEU A 48 12.28 -0.82 2.72
CA LEU A 48 11.52 -1.98 3.20
C LEU A 48 11.74 -3.24 2.35
N ILE A 49 11.98 -3.09 1.04
CA ILE A 49 12.29 -4.22 0.15
C ILE A 49 13.80 -4.50 0.12
N SER A 50 14.56 -3.57 -0.43
CA SER A 50 16.03 -3.49 -0.46
C SER A 50 16.46 -2.12 -1.00
N LYS A 51 17.62 -1.60 -0.60
CA LYS A 51 18.08 -0.24 -0.98
C LYS A 51 18.08 0.01 -2.50
N ASP A 52 18.44 -1.00 -3.28
CA ASP A 52 18.52 -0.95 -4.74
C ASP A 52 17.25 -1.45 -5.45
N SER A 53 16.18 -1.73 -4.69
CA SER A 53 14.90 -2.16 -5.25
C SER A 53 14.31 -1.07 -6.15
N PRO A 54 13.76 -1.38 -7.33
CA PRO A 54 13.02 -0.43 -8.14
C PRO A 54 11.59 -0.19 -7.64
N VAL A 55 11.17 -0.86 -6.56
CA VAL A 55 9.82 -0.73 -5.99
C VAL A 55 9.66 0.64 -5.31
N ASP A 56 8.66 1.40 -5.74
CA ASP A 56 8.35 2.74 -5.24
C ASP A 56 7.07 2.79 -4.40
N ALA A 57 6.34 1.68 -4.24
CA ALA A 57 5.19 1.55 -3.36
C ALA A 57 5.10 0.16 -2.74
N VAL A 58 4.88 0.08 -1.43
CA VAL A 58 4.76 -1.19 -0.70
C VAL A 58 3.66 -1.12 0.36
N VAL A 59 2.90 -2.19 0.50
CA VAL A 59 1.96 -2.39 1.60
C VAL A 59 2.75 -2.62 2.89
N VAL A 60 2.47 -1.81 3.91
CA VAL A 60 3.16 -1.86 5.22
C VAL A 60 2.25 -2.22 6.39
N GLY A 61 0.93 -2.28 6.16
CA GLY A 61 -0.03 -2.76 7.14
C GLY A 61 -1.42 -2.92 6.54
N ILE A 62 -2.25 -3.72 7.21
CA ILE A 62 -3.69 -3.84 6.95
C ILE A 62 -4.39 -3.05 8.07
N VAL A 63 -5.44 -2.31 7.71
CA VAL A 63 -6.19 -1.47 8.65
C VAL A 63 -7.35 -2.28 9.20
N ASP A 64 -7.32 -2.58 10.50
CA ASP A 64 -8.45 -3.22 11.19
C ASP A 64 -9.64 -2.25 11.36
N SER A 65 -9.34 -1.03 11.77
CA SER A 65 -10.29 0.07 11.91
C SER A 65 -9.56 1.41 11.98
N PHE A 66 -10.26 2.49 11.64
CA PHE A 66 -9.77 3.85 11.83
C PHE A 66 -10.92 4.79 12.15
N GLU A 67 -10.65 5.83 12.94
CA GLU A 67 -11.60 6.88 13.26
C GLU A 67 -11.16 8.19 12.64
N TYR A 68 -12.11 8.93 12.08
CA TYR A 68 -11.89 10.26 11.53
C TYR A 68 -13.06 11.17 11.90
N ARG A 69 -12.74 12.41 12.30
CA ARG A 69 -13.73 13.46 12.56
C ARG A 69 -13.70 14.45 11.40
N LYS A 70 -14.88 14.72 10.85
CA LYS A 70 -15.10 15.69 9.77
C LYS A 70 -14.97 17.13 10.24
#